data_AF-A0A364N3T1-F1
#
_entry.id   AF-A0A364N3T1-F1
#
_cell.length_a   1.000
_cell.length_b   1.000
_cell.length_c   1.000
_cell.angle_alpha   90.00
_cell.angle_beta   90.00
_cell.angle_gamma   90.00
#
_symmetry.space_group_name_H-M   'P 1'
#
loop_
_entity.id
_entity.type
_entity.pdbx_description
1 polymer ?
#
loop_
_entity_poly.entity_id
_entity_poly.type
_entity_poly.pdbx_seq_one_letter_code
_entity_poly.pdbx_strand_id
1 'polypeptide(L)'
;MSPNRLSKGYTQPITRTSIAWLCSALLLLDGLPLAGGLHHMAIKAPWKANRRKLDITPLLVTNHCPENIWPGISTQSGTGPGENGFQLEPGETRNQTVSEDWQGRVWGRTNCSFNDDGSASASGRGRACASGDCNGALNCQVGGDVPVSLAEFTLDAGDGHTYYDISLVDGYNVPMAIVLQPLENVTLDDIPPNLTNPSCQGTDGLLAPQGYNPYPEYPDFLSTNSSYPLPFDQDVDENKISRWCPWDLQQNPPEKPGDGVYPYPDDNIKRPQFNPCYSACAKNNRPEDCCTGEYDSASSCQPSQYSKNVKSVCPDAYSYAFDDQTSTFIIPSGAGFEVVFCPGARSTTILSTSREEMLQLAQQGKVDKQATMSLKWARNGGLRRNAALGVL
;
A
#
# COMPACT_ATOMS: atom_id res chain seq x y z
N MET A 1 2.30 -83.75 37.00
CA MET A 1 2.52 -84.02 38.44
C MET A 1 3.46 -82.97 38.99
N SER A 2 3.04 -82.29 40.05
CA SER A 2 3.76 -81.35 40.94
C SER A 2 5.28 -81.61 41.15
N PRO A 3 6.08 -80.68 41.71
CA PRO A 3 5.87 -79.23 41.90
C PRO A 3 7.17 -78.33 41.93
N ASN A 4 6.95 -77.02 42.18
CA ASN A 4 7.68 -76.12 43.10
C ASN A 4 9.20 -75.82 42.96
N ARG A 5 9.51 -74.52 42.81
CA ARG A 5 9.99 -73.60 43.88
C ARG A 5 10.14 -72.19 43.31
N LEU A 6 9.34 -71.21 43.73
CA LEU A 6 9.39 -70.39 44.95
C LEU A 6 10.56 -69.40 45.04
N SER A 7 10.12 -68.16 45.31
CA SER A 7 10.77 -67.05 46.03
C SER A 7 11.58 -66.09 45.16
N LYS A 8 11.13 -64.85 44.89
CA LYS A 8 10.67 -63.71 45.73
C LYS A 8 11.76 -62.64 45.70
N GLY A 9 11.39 -61.42 45.30
CA GLY A 9 12.20 -60.24 45.57
C GLY A 9 11.67 -58.99 44.89
N TYR A 10 10.79 -58.26 45.59
CA TYR A 10 10.66 -56.79 45.66
C TYR A 10 10.63 -55.99 44.33
N THR A 11 9.64 -55.14 44.01
CA THR A 11 8.91 -54.17 44.84
C THR A 11 7.66 -53.68 44.09
N GLN A 12 6.55 -53.47 44.79
CA GLN A 12 5.33 -52.81 44.31
C GLN A 12 5.43 -51.26 44.42
N PRO A 13 4.37 -50.47 44.16
CA PRO A 13 3.67 -50.25 42.89
C PRO A 13 3.50 -48.73 42.63
N ILE A 14 3.53 -48.25 41.38
CA ILE A 14 2.99 -46.91 41.08
C ILE A 14 2.15 -46.97 39.80
N THR A 15 0.84 -47.08 40.05
CA THR A 15 -0.31 -46.48 39.37
C THR A 15 -0.22 -46.09 37.88
N ARG A 16 -1.19 -46.64 37.13
CA ARG A 16 -1.70 -46.15 35.84
C ARG A 16 -1.77 -44.61 35.78
N THR A 17 -1.00 -44.01 34.89
CA THR A 17 -1.41 -42.90 34.01
C THR A 17 -0.28 -42.64 33.01
N SER A 18 -0.66 -42.15 31.81
CA SER A 18 0.23 -41.50 30.83
C SER A 18 0.97 -42.39 29.82
N ILE A 19 0.22 -43.04 28.91
CA ILE A 19 0.72 -43.38 27.55
C ILE A 19 -0.30 -42.92 26.50
N ALA A 20 -0.74 -41.66 26.60
CA ALA A 20 -1.66 -41.06 25.64
C ALA A 20 -1.40 -39.56 25.44
N TRP A 21 -0.15 -39.12 25.51
CA TRP A 21 0.22 -37.72 25.26
C TRP A 21 1.67 -37.65 24.77
N LEU A 22 1.98 -38.19 23.60
CA LEU A 22 3.28 -37.93 22.94
C LEU A 22 3.26 -38.04 21.41
N CYS A 23 2.09 -38.19 20.76
CA CYS A 23 1.97 -38.22 19.29
C CYS A 23 1.03 -37.15 18.71
N SER A 24 0.68 -36.10 19.46
CA SER A 24 -0.26 -35.06 18.98
C SER A 24 0.32 -33.65 18.92
N ALA A 25 1.64 -33.49 19.05
CA ALA A 25 2.29 -32.17 19.07
C ALA A 25 3.15 -31.86 17.82
N LEU A 26 2.98 -32.60 16.72
CA LEU A 26 3.77 -32.44 15.48
C LEU A 26 2.91 -32.47 14.21
N LEU A 27 1.62 -32.11 14.30
CA LEU A 27 0.68 -32.07 13.16
C LEU A 27 -0.21 -30.81 13.15
N LEU A 28 0.35 -29.64 13.53
CA LEU A 28 -0.34 -28.34 13.41
C LEU A 28 0.59 -27.22 12.91
N LEU A 29 1.59 -27.54 12.07
CA LEU A 29 2.43 -26.53 11.40
C LEU A 29 2.56 -26.71 9.89
N ASP A 30 1.90 -27.70 9.30
CA ASP A 30 1.84 -27.87 7.84
C ASP A 30 0.38 -27.70 7.40
N GLY A 31 0.03 -26.50 6.95
CA GLY A 31 -1.33 -26.25 6.48
C GLY A 31 -1.74 -24.80 6.31
N LEU A 32 -0.88 -23.82 6.63
CA LEU A 32 -1.00 -22.54 5.96
C LEU A 32 -0.36 -22.73 4.58
N PRO A 33 -1.11 -22.64 3.46
CA PRO A 33 -0.44 -22.29 2.24
C PRO A 33 0.30 -20.99 2.57
N LEU A 34 1.63 -20.99 2.44
CA LEU A 34 2.33 -19.79 2.02
C LEU A 34 1.65 -19.43 0.71
N ALA A 35 0.55 -18.67 0.80
CA ALA A 35 -0.02 -18.02 -0.35
C ALA A 35 1.14 -17.19 -0.87
N GLY A 36 1.78 -17.66 -1.94
CA GLY A 36 2.66 -16.80 -2.71
C GLY A 36 1.83 -15.57 -2.98
N GLY A 37 2.27 -14.45 -2.42
CA GLY A 37 1.53 -13.21 -2.32
C GLY A 37 1.02 -12.74 -3.66
N LEU A 38 -0.13 -13.27 -4.06
CA LEU A 38 -0.66 -13.04 -5.39
C LEU A 38 -1.24 -11.63 -5.35
N HIS A 39 -0.56 -10.71 -6.02
CA HIS A 39 -0.97 -9.31 -6.12
C HIS A 39 -2.46 -9.25 -6.48
N HIS A 40 -3.25 -8.49 -5.70
CA HIS A 40 -4.71 -8.58 -5.74
C HIS A 40 -5.30 -8.17 -7.11
N MET A 41 -4.57 -7.35 -7.87
CA MET A 41 -4.94 -6.98 -9.25
C MET A 41 -4.72 -8.10 -10.28
N ALA A 42 -4.10 -9.23 -9.90
CA ALA A 42 -3.95 -10.41 -10.74
C ALA A 42 -5.19 -11.32 -10.70
N ILE A 43 -6.05 -11.19 -9.68
CA ILE A 43 -7.28 -11.98 -9.54
C ILE A 43 -8.44 -11.18 -10.12
N LYS A 44 -9.15 -11.74 -11.10
CA LYS A 44 -10.40 -11.14 -11.58
C LYS A 44 -11.52 -11.40 -10.58
N ALA A 45 -12.21 -10.34 -10.17
CA ALA A 45 -13.42 -10.45 -9.36
C ALA A 45 -14.44 -11.38 -10.02
N PRO A 46 -15.03 -12.36 -9.29
CA PRO A 46 -16.00 -13.28 -9.87
C PRO A 46 -17.29 -12.55 -10.23
N TRP A 47 -17.87 -12.89 -11.38
CA TRP A 47 -19.14 -12.34 -11.84
C TRP A 47 -20.32 -12.88 -11.00
N LYS A 48 -21.01 -12.03 -10.22
CA LYS A 48 -22.22 -12.40 -9.46
C LYS A 48 -23.47 -12.00 -10.26
N ALA A 49 -24.39 -12.96 -10.47
CA ALA A 49 -25.61 -12.77 -11.29
C ALA A 49 -26.69 -11.89 -10.64
N ASN A 50 -26.74 -11.83 -9.31
CA ASN A 50 -27.66 -11.00 -8.52
C ASN A 50 -26.84 -10.04 -7.66
N ARG A 51 -26.45 -8.89 -8.21
CA ARG A 51 -25.81 -7.81 -7.46
C ARG A 51 -26.76 -6.64 -7.27
N ARG A 52 -26.49 -5.81 -6.25
CA ARG A 52 -27.04 -4.46 -6.19
C ARG A 52 -26.49 -3.70 -7.39
N LYS A 53 -27.31 -3.53 -8.42
CA LYS A 53 -27.01 -2.72 -9.62
C LYS A 53 -27.17 -1.23 -9.31
N LEU A 54 -26.54 -0.74 -8.25
CA LEU A 54 -26.57 0.66 -7.91
C LEU A 54 -25.14 1.17 -7.98
N ASP A 55 -24.89 2.14 -8.86
CA ASP A 55 -23.63 2.88 -8.97
C ASP A 55 -23.52 3.84 -7.77
N ILE A 56 -23.44 3.27 -6.56
CA ILE A 56 -23.44 4.02 -5.30
C ILE A 56 -22.08 4.03 -4.62
N THR A 57 -21.13 3.19 -5.04
CA THR A 57 -19.83 3.11 -4.37
C THR A 57 -19.00 4.35 -4.69
N PRO A 58 -18.72 5.22 -3.71
CA PRO A 58 -18.03 6.48 -3.98
C PRO A 58 -16.59 6.23 -4.44
N LEU A 59 -16.19 6.93 -5.50
CA LEU A 59 -14.80 7.11 -5.90
C LEU A 59 -14.55 8.61 -6.06
N LEU A 60 -13.98 9.21 -5.01
CA LEU A 60 -13.64 10.62 -4.99
C LEU A 60 -12.18 10.79 -5.38
N VAL A 61 -11.87 11.89 -6.06
CA VAL A 61 -10.50 12.25 -6.40
C VAL A 61 -10.28 13.71 -6.07
N THR A 62 -9.33 13.99 -5.18
CA THR A 62 -9.08 15.32 -4.63
C THR A 62 -7.66 15.78 -4.95
N ASN A 63 -7.52 17.03 -5.38
CA ASN A 63 -6.23 17.67 -5.61
C ASN A 63 -5.87 18.60 -4.45
N HIS A 64 -4.90 18.22 -3.61
CA HIS A 64 -4.28 19.13 -2.64
C HIS A 64 -2.88 19.58 -3.07
N CYS A 65 -2.49 19.30 -4.32
CA CYS A 65 -1.24 19.82 -4.87
C CYS A 65 -1.35 21.33 -5.09
N PRO A 66 -0.22 22.07 -5.05
CA PRO A 66 -0.22 23.51 -5.31
C PRO A 66 -0.48 23.86 -6.78
N GLU A 67 -0.45 22.87 -7.66
CA GLU A 67 -0.59 22.99 -9.11
C GLU A 67 -1.79 22.18 -9.60
N ASN A 68 -2.25 22.47 -10.82
CA ASN A 68 -3.26 21.66 -11.49
C ASN A 68 -2.71 20.26 -11.75
N ILE A 69 -3.58 19.26 -11.54
CA ILE A 69 -3.32 17.88 -11.94
C ILE A 69 -4.42 17.39 -12.86
N TRP A 70 -4.11 16.34 -13.62
CA TRP A 70 -5.10 15.68 -14.46
C TRP A 70 -5.19 14.21 -14.04
N PRO A 71 -6.09 13.84 -13.12
CA PRO A 71 -6.21 12.44 -12.74
C PRO A 71 -6.57 11.58 -13.95
N GLY A 72 -6.04 10.36 -13.97
CA GLY A 72 -6.43 9.29 -14.88
C GLY A 72 -6.99 8.13 -14.08
N ILE A 73 -7.99 7.46 -14.64
CA ILE A 73 -8.62 6.27 -14.05
C ILE A 73 -8.63 5.18 -15.11
N SER A 74 -8.31 3.96 -14.72
CA SER A 74 -8.42 2.80 -15.61
C SER A 74 -9.24 1.71 -14.93
N THR A 75 -10.23 1.19 -15.64
CA THR A 75 -11.08 0.09 -15.17
C THR A 75 -10.61 -1.22 -15.78
N GLN A 76 -10.25 -2.17 -14.92
CA GLN A 76 -9.86 -3.53 -15.29
C GLN A 76 -11.07 -4.49 -15.25
N SER A 77 -11.97 -4.30 -14.29
CA SER A 77 -13.21 -5.07 -14.13
C SER A 77 -14.32 -4.25 -13.45
N GLY A 78 -15.56 -4.71 -13.57
CA GLY A 78 -16.75 -3.99 -13.09
C GLY A 78 -17.16 -2.83 -14.01
N THR A 79 -17.97 -1.91 -13.48
CA THR A 79 -18.36 -0.66 -14.12
C THR A 79 -17.51 0.47 -13.56
N GLY A 80 -16.75 1.13 -14.44
CA GLY A 80 -15.94 2.30 -14.09
C GLY A 80 -16.74 3.58 -13.91
N PRO A 81 -16.06 4.68 -13.56
CA PRO A 81 -16.72 5.96 -13.37
C PRO A 81 -17.17 6.58 -14.70
N GLY A 82 -17.95 7.66 -14.63
CA GLY A 82 -18.44 8.37 -15.83
C GLY A 82 -17.31 9.00 -16.66
N GLU A 83 -16.24 9.45 -16.00
CA GLU A 83 -15.06 10.06 -16.62
C GLU A 83 -13.78 9.35 -16.15
N ASN A 84 -12.96 8.89 -17.09
CA ASN A 84 -11.66 8.26 -16.81
C ASN A 84 -10.48 9.25 -16.82
N GLY A 85 -10.76 10.53 -17.02
CA GLY A 85 -9.76 11.57 -16.81
C GLY A 85 -10.34 12.97 -16.99
N PHE A 86 -9.85 13.88 -16.15
CA PHE A 86 -10.37 15.23 -15.97
C PHE A 86 -9.26 16.12 -15.40
N GLN A 87 -9.46 17.43 -15.40
CA GLN A 87 -8.58 18.39 -14.71
C GLN A 87 -9.10 18.65 -13.30
N LEU A 88 -8.20 18.84 -12.35
CA LEU A 88 -8.48 19.38 -11.02
C LEU A 88 -7.54 20.55 -10.71
N GLU A 89 -8.12 21.69 -10.35
CA GLU A 89 -7.40 22.81 -9.74
C GLU A 89 -7.06 22.51 -8.26
N PRO A 90 -6.10 23.23 -7.65
CA PRO A 90 -5.81 23.09 -6.22
C PRO A 90 -7.06 23.26 -5.35
N GLY A 91 -7.32 22.26 -4.50
CA GLY A 91 -8.48 22.20 -3.60
C GLY A 91 -9.74 21.61 -4.22
N GLU A 92 -9.75 21.27 -5.51
CA GLU A 92 -10.93 20.66 -6.14
C GLU A 92 -11.04 19.15 -5.87
N THR A 93 -12.28 18.69 -5.77
CA THR A 93 -12.65 17.28 -5.68
C THR A 93 -13.61 16.91 -6.81
N ARG A 94 -13.33 15.81 -7.50
CA ARG A 94 -14.26 15.15 -8.41
C ARG A 94 -14.96 14.00 -7.70
N ASN A 95 -16.28 14.09 -7.61
CA ASN A 95 -17.11 13.01 -7.07
C ASN A 95 -17.60 12.13 -8.21
N GLN A 96 -17.27 10.84 -8.17
CA GLN A 96 -17.80 9.84 -9.08
C GLN A 96 -18.23 8.59 -8.30
N THR A 97 -18.84 7.66 -9.01
CA THR A 97 -19.19 6.35 -8.46
C THR A 97 -18.70 5.24 -9.38
N VAL A 98 -18.49 4.07 -8.80
CA VAL A 98 -18.13 2.83 -9.49
C VAL A 98 -19.02 1.69 -9.00
N SER A 99 -18.99 0.55 -9.66
CA SER A 99 -19.70 -0.64 -9.17
C SER A 99 -19.04 -1.21 -7.90
N GLU A 100 -19.82 -1.91 -7.06
CA GLU A 100 -19.33 -2.60 -5.86
C GLU A 100 -18.22 -3.64 -6.14
N ASP A 101 -18.12 -4.14 -7.37
CA ASP A 101 -17.12 -5.10 -7.84
C ASP A 101 -16.01 -4.46 -8.69
N TRP A 102 -15.90 -3.14 -8.68
CA TRP A 102 -14.93 -2.43 -9.48
C TRP A 102 -13.50 -2.84 -9.11
N GLN A 103 -12.71 -3.08 -10.15
CA GLN A 103 -11.27 -3.29 -10.07
C GLN A 103 -10.62 -2.30 -11.00
N GLY A 104 -9.71 -1.47 -10.49
CA GLY A 104 -9.11 -0.43 -11.28
C GLY A 104 -8.03 0.35 -10.55
N ARG A 105 -7.58 1.41 -11.20
CA ARG A 105 -6.44 2.22 -10.78
C ARG A 105 -6.74 3.70 -10.96
N VAL A 106 -6.19 4.51 -10.08
CA VAL A 106 -6.21 5.99 -10.16
C VAL A 106 -4.78 6.51 -10.08
N TRP A 107 -4.42 7.48 -10.92
CA TRP A 107 -3.10 8.12 -10.90
C TRP A 107 -3.18 9.59 -11.28
N GLY A 108 -2.12 10.34 -10.96
CA GLY A 108 -2.03 11.77 -11.27
C GLY A 108 -1.18 12.01 -12.52
N ARG A 109 -1.63 12.89 -13.42
CA ARG A 109 -0.84 13.39 -14.55
C ARG A 109 -0.47 14.85 -14.32
N THR A 110 0.72 15.23 -14.76
CA THR A 110 1.28 16.56 -14.49
C THR A 110 1.65 17.29 -15.77
N ASN A 111 1.50 18.61 -15.76
CA ASN A 111 1.89 19.51 -16.85
C ASN A 111 1.33 19.03 -18.20
N CYS A 112 0.01 18.96 -18.29
CA CYS A 112 -0.70 18.46 -19.46
C CYS A 112 -1.20 19.58 -20.37
N SER A 113 -1.26 19.32 -21.67
CA SER A 113 -1.87 20.21 -22.66
C SER A 113 -2.61 19.40 -23.73
N PHE A 114 -3.91 19.62 -23.83
CA PHE A 114 -4.83 18.90 -24.71
C PHE A 114 -5.40 19.82 -25.80
N ASN A 115 -5.94 19.24 -26.87
CA ASN A 115 -6.79 19.96 -27.82
C ASN A 115 -8.17 20.29 -27.19
N ASP A 116 -8.95 21.12 -27.87
CA ASP A 116 -10.21 21.68 -27.34
C ASP A 116 -11.22 20.62 -26.87
N ASP A 117 -11.27 19.44 -27.50
CA ASP A 117 -12.18 18.35 -27.15
C ASP A 117 -11.56 17.29 -26.22
N GLY A 118 -10.29 17.45 -25.84
CA GLY A 118 -9.57 16.52 -24.97
C GLY A 118 -9.27 15.15 -25.59
N SER A 119 -9.47 14.96 -26.90
CA SER A 119 -9.25 13.68 -27.58
C SER A 119 -7.76 13.39 -27.85
N ALA A 120 -6.90 14.41 -27.86
CA ALA A 120 -5.48 14.30 -28.14
C ALA A 120 -4.66 15.39 -27.44
N SER A 121 -3.33 15.31 -27.57
CA SER A 121 -2.45 16.40 -27.13
C SER A 121 -2.76 17.69 -27.88
N ALA A 122 -2.39 18.84 -27.32
CA ALA A 122 -2.56 20.13 -27.98
C ALA A 122 -1.85 20.22 -29.35
N SER A 123 -0.84 19.37 -29.60
CA SER A 123 -0.16 19.27 -30.89
C SER A 123 -0.85 18.32 -31.89
N GLY A 124 -1.94 17.66 -31.49
CA GLY A 124 -2.71 16.70 -32.27
C GLY A 124 -2.09 15.28 -32.33
N ARG A 125 -0.93 15.04 -31.72
CA ARG A 125 -0.28 13.71 -31.69
C ARG A 125 0.67 13.56 -30.49
N GLY A 126 0.96 12.32 -30.11
CA GLY A 126 1.89 12.02 -29.03
C GLY A 126 1.35 12.39 -27.65
N ARG A 127 2.26 12.51 -26.68
CA ARG A 127 1.92 12.75 -25.27
C ARG A 127 1.34 14.15 -25.07
N ALA A 128 0.32 14.23 -24.23
CA ALA A 128 -0.24 15.49 -23.73
C ALA A 128 0.40 15.90 -22.40
N CYS A 129 0.83 14.93 -21.58
CA CYS A 129 1.34 15.15 -20.22
C CYS A 129 2.84 14.85 -20.08
N ALA A 130 3.50 15.60 -19.19
CA ALA A 130 4.91 15.37 -18.86
C ALA A 130 5.13 14.07 -18.08
N SER A 131 4.21 13.70 -17.17
CA SER A 131 4.21 12.41 -16.45
C SER A 131 2.81 11.80 -16.44
N GLY A 132 2.73 10.46 -16.45
CA GLY A 132 1.48 9.69 -16.38
C GLY A 132 0.55 9.79 -17.58
N ASP A 133 1.02 10.29 -18.73
CA ASP A 133 0.23 10.42 -19.95
C ASP A 133 -0.49 9.13 -20.33
N CYS A 134 -1.72 9.18 -20.84
CA CYS A 134 -2.47 7.98 -21.21
C CYS A 134 -2.79 7.97 -22.71
N ASN A 135 -1.73 8.06 -23.52
CA ASN A 135 -1.76 8.13 -24.98
C ASN A 135 -2.37 9.43 -25.52
N GLY A 136 -2.04 10.55 -24.88
CA GLY A 136 -2.41 11.90 -25.31
C GLY A 136 -3.85 12.32 -25.08
N ALA A 137 -4.74 11.42 -24.67
CA ALA A 137 -6.15 11.74 -24.42
C ALA A 137 -6.38 12.23 -22.98
N LEU A 138 -7.31 13.17 -22.79
CA LEU A 138 -7.75 13.61 -21.47
C LEU A 138 -8.49 12.46 -20.76
N ASN A 139 -9.45 11.85 -21.45
CA ASN A 139 -10.24 10.74 -20.93
C ASN A 139 -9.54 9.40 -21.22
N CYS A 140 -8.86 8.85 -20.22
CA CYS A 140 -7.95 7.72 -20.39
C CYS A 140 -8.65 6.43 -20.84
N GLN A 141 -8.02 5.71 -21.77
CA GLN A 141 -8.46 4.40 -22.25
C GLN A 141 -7.44 3.29 -21.93
N VAL A 142 -6.25 3.69 -21.49
CA VAL A 142 -5.12 2.84 -21.11
C VAL A 142 -4.55 3.34 -19.78
N GLY A 143 -3.71 2.55 -19.14
CA GLY A 143 -2.94 2.99 -17.98
C GLY A 143 -1.98 4.13 -18.32
N GLY A 144 -1.53 4.85 -17.29
CA GLY A 144 -0.58 5.95 -17.46
C GLY A 144 0.83 5.47 -17.85
N ASP A 145 1.48 6.26 -18.70
CA ASP A 145 2.88 6.13 -19.07
C ASP A 145 3.77 6.28 -17.82
N VAL A 146 4.54 5.23 -17.53
CA VAL A 146 5.50 5.20 -16.42
C VAL A 146 6.55 6.33 -16.54
N PRO A 147 7.01 6.91 -15.42
CA PRO A 147 6.73 6.51 -14.04
C PRO A 147 5.42 7.09 -13.49
N VAL A 148 4.66 6.27 -12.77
CA VAL A 148 3.39 6.68 -12.14
C VAL A 148 3.21 6.08 -10.76
N SER A 149 2.85 6.90 -9.79
CA SER A 149 2.29 6.44 -8.52
C SER A 149 0.85 5.98 -8.78
N LEU A 150 0.46 4.82 -8.27
CA LEU A 150 -0.88 4.24 -8.47
C LEU A 150 -1.61 4.07 -7.13
N ALA A 151 -2.90 4.39 -7.12
CA ALA A 151 -3.83 3.85 -6.14
C ALA A 151 -4.60 2.70 -6.81
N GLU A 152 -4.45 1.49 -6.29
CA GLU A 152 -5.03 0.26 -6.87
C GLU A 152 -6.16 -0.28 -6.00
N PHE A 153 -7.22 -0.78 -6.63
CA PHE A 153 -8.43 -1.23 -5.93
C PHE A 153 -8.98 -2.52 -6.52
N THR A 154 -9.44 -3.40 -5.64
CA THR A 154 -10.32 -4.54 -5.94
C THR A 154 -11.41 -4.55 -4.87
N LEU A 155 -12.59 -4.00 -5.17
CA LEU A 155 -13.62 -3.70 -4.18
C LEU A 155 -14.44 -4.92 -3.68
N ASP A 156 -14.55 -5.96 -4.51
CA ASP A 156 -15.11 -7.26 -4.11
C ASP A 156 -14.38 -8.37 -4.86
N ALA A 157 -13.39 -8.99 -4.22
CA ALA A 157 -12.68 -10.13 -4.79
C ALA A 157 -13.54 -11.42 -4.81
N GLY A 158 -14.78 -11.37 -4.31
CA GLY A 158 -15.71 -12.49 -4.24
C GLY A 158 -15.66 -13.28 -2.93
N ASP A 159 -14.69 -12.99 -2.07
CA ASP A 159 -14.47 -13.56 -0.75
C ASP A 159 -15.03 -12.67 0.38
N GLY A 160 -15.64 -11.53 0.03
CA GLY A 160 -16.18 -10.57 0.99
C GLY A 160 -15.20 -9.48 1.43
N HIS A 161 -14.02 -9.38 0.78
CA HIS A 161 -13.03 -8.37 1.07
C HIS A 161 -12.81 -7.38 -0.07
N THR A 162 -12.51 -6.14 0.33
CA THR A 162 -11.84 -5.14 -0.50
C THR A 162 -10.34 -5.22 -0.28
N TYR A 163 -9.59 -5.19 -1.37
CA TYR A 163 -8.14 -5.07 -1.40
C TYR A 163 -7.76 -3.75 -2.06
N TYR A 164 -6.83 -3.02 -1.46
CA TYR A 164 -6.33 -1.78 -2.02
C TYR A 164 -4.92 -1.49 -1.55
N ASP A 165 -4.19 -0.69 -2.33
CA ASP A 165 -2.85 -0.26 -1.99
C ASP A 165 -2.45 1.01 -2.75
N ILE A 166 -1.38 1.63 -2.26
CA ILE A 166 -0.57 2.57 -3.05
C ILE A 166 0.58 1.77 -3.64
N SER A 167 0.75 1.83 -4.96
CA SER A 167 1.75 1.06 -5.68
C SER A 167 2.73 1.94 -6.43
N LEU A 168 4.02 1.72 -6.14
CA LEU A 168 5.15 2.34 -6.83
C LEU A 168 5.93 1.32 -7.68
N VAL A 169 5.29 0.18 -8.01
CA VAL A 169 5.83 -0.84 -8.92
C VAL A 169 6.10 -0.24 -10.31
N ASP A 170 5.24 0.68 -10.74
CA ASP A 170 5.33 1.40 -12.01
C ASP A 170 6.07 2.75 -11.89
N GLY A 171 6.72 3.00 -10.75
CA GLY A 171 7.46 4.22 -10.47
C GLY A 171 6.74 5.16 -9.51
N TYR A 172 7.23 6.39 -9.44
CA TYR A 172 6.68 7.45 -8.60
C TYR A 172 6.63 8.75 -9.39
N ASN A 173 5.53 9.49 -9.29
CA ASN A 173 5.46 10.85 -9.82
C ASN A 173 4.81 11.83 -8.82
N VAL A 174 3.59 11.56 -8.37
CA VAL A 174 2.81 12.44 -7.50
C VAL A 174 2.56 11.73 -6.15
N PRO A 175 2.73 12.42 -5.00
CA PRO A 175 2.39 11.85 -3.70
C PRO A 175 0.88 11.68 -3.58
N MET A 176 0.43 10.65 -2.86
CA MET A 176 -0.99 10.36 -2.71
C MET A 176 -1.33 9.71 -1.37
N ALA A 177 -2.60 9.79 -1.00
CA ALA A 177 -3.21 8.99 0.04
C ALA A 177 -4.49 8.34 -0.49
N ILE A 178 -4.86 7.23 0.13
CA ILE A 178 -6.16 6.58 -0.05
C ILE A 178 -6.93 6.77 1.25
N VAL A 179 -8.16 7.24 1.15
CA VAL A 179 -9.03 7.54 2.30
C VAL A 179 -10.30 6.71 2.17
N LEU A 180 -10.61 5.94 3.21
CA LEU A 180 -11.82 5.14 3.26
C LEU A 180 -13.08 6.03 3.33
N GLN A 181 -14.05 5.77 2.47
CA GLN A 181 -15.36 6.44 2.47
C GLN A 181 -16.45 5.44 2.90
N PRO A 182 -16.91 5.44 4.16
CA PRO A 182 -17.94 4.52 4.61
C PRO A 182 -19.28 4.82 3.94
N LEU A 183 -19.98 3.77 3.49
CA LEU A 183 -21.35 3.86 3.03
C LEU A 183 -22.30 3.78 4.23
N GLU A 184 -23.31 4.66 4.29
CA GLU A 184 -24.31 4.79 5.39
C GLU A 184 -25.03 3.48 5.80
N ASN A 185 -24.89 2.39 5.02
CA ASN A 185 -25.61 1.12 5.22
C ASN A 185 -24.70 -0.09 5.43
N VAL A 186 -23.39 0.08 5.62
CA VAL A 186 -22.45 -1.01 5.91
C VAL A 186 -21.79 -0.72 7.25
N THR A 187 -21.58 -1.74 8.08
CA THR A 187 -20.88 -1.66 9.38
C THR A 187 -19.37 -1.41 9.20
N LEU A 188 -19.00 -0.38 8.44
CA LEU A 188 -17.65 0.13 8.24
C LEU A 188 -17.31 1.26 9.21
N ASP A 189 -18.31 1.92 9.80
CA ASP A 189 -18.14 3.00 10.80
C ASP A 189 -17.36 2.53 12.05
N ASP A 190 -17.33 1.22 12.30
CA ASP A 190 -16.58 0.62 13.41
C ASP A 190 -15.07 0.50 13.12
N ILE A 191 -14.64 0.67 11.86
CA ILE A 191 -13.24 0.53 11.45
C ILE A 191 -12.49 1.81 11.84
N PRO A 192 -11.45 1.72 12.70
CA PRO A 192 -10.64 2.89 13.03
C PRO A 192 -9.94 3.44 11.77
N PRO A 193 -10.18 4.71 11.39
CA PRO A 193 -9.70 5.25 10.10
C PRO A 193 -8.17 5.38 10.05
N ASN A 194 -7.50 5.41 11.20
CA ASN A 194 -6.04 5.39 11.27
C ASN A 194 -5.40 4.05 10.90
N LEU A 195 -6.20 3.01 10.66
CA LEU A 195 -5.76 1.71 10.18
C LEU A 195 -5.94 1.55 8.67
N THR A 196 -6.69 2.43 8.02
CA THR A 196 -7.15 2.19 6.64
C THR A 196 -6.71 3.25 5.65
N ASN A 197 -6.15 4.37 6.10
CA ASN A 197 -5.91 5.53 5.23
C ASN A 197 -4.41 5.72 4.97
N PRO A 198 -3.76 4.90 4.11
CA PRO A 198 -2.33 5.02 3.84
C PRO A 198 -1.99 6.29 3.08
N SER A 199 -0.80 6.82 3.30
CA SER A 199 -0.21 7.90 2.51
C SER A 199 1.23 7.59 2.11
N CYS A 200 1.61 8.05 0.92
CA CYS A 200 2.98 8.04 0.42
C CYS A 200 3.39 9.45 -0.02
N GLN A 201 4.37 10.00 0.69
CA GLN A 201 4.99 11.29 0.41
C GLN A 201 6.46 11.06 0.04
N GLY A 202 6.73 10.99 -1.27
CA GLY A 202 8.06 10.80 -1.85
C GLY A 202 8.66 12.08 -2.46
N THR A 203 7.98 13.22 -2.37
CA THR A 203 8.37 14.45 -3.09
C THR A 203 9.08 15.44 -2.17
N ASP A 204 10.24 15.90 -2.62
CA ASP A 204 11.00 16.93 -1.93
C ASP A 204 10.24 18.26 -1.85
N GLY A 205 10.35 18.94 -0.72
CA GLY A 205 9.62 20.17 -0.41
C GLY A 205 8.12 20.02 -0.15
N LEU A 206 7.54 18.82 -0.23
CA LEU A 206 6.17 18.52 0.22
C LEU A 206 6.12 17.67 1.51
N LEU A 207 7.28 17.24 2.02
CA LEU A 207 7.40 16.51 3.27
C LEU A 207 7.27 17.46 4.47
N ALA A 208 6.30 17.21 5.35
CA ALA A 208 6.16 18.00 6.56
C ALA A 208 7.31 17.71 7.57
N PRO A 209 7.63 18.65 8.49
CA PRO A 209 8.66 18.44 9.49
C PRO A 209 8.44 17.20 10.37
N GLN A 210 9.52 16.64 10.92
CA GLN A 210 9.41 15.55 11.89
C GLN A 210 8.57 15.98 13.10
N GLY A 211 7.70 15.10 13.58
CA GLY A 211 6.75 15.40 14.66
C GLY A 211 5.57 16.30 14.27
N TYR A 212 5.40 16.63 12.99
CA TYR A 212 4.24 17.38 12.53
C TYR A 212 2.92 16.67 12.89
N ASN A 213 1.99 17.44 13.45
CA ASN A 213 0.66 16.99 13.83
C ASN A 213 -0.37 17.84 13.05
N PRO A 214 -1.12 17.25 12.10
CA PRO A 214 -2.09 18.01 11.29
C PRO A 214 -3.36 18.38 12.07
N TYR A 215 -3.73 17.64 13.11
CA TYR A 215 -5.06 17.73 13.74
C TYR A 215 -5.43 19.07 14.42
N PRO A 216 -4.48 19.88 14.93
CA PRO A 216 -4.80 21.22 15.43
C PRO A 216 -5.29 22.18 14.34
N GLU A 217 -4.80 22.03 13.12
CA GLU A 217 -5.14 22.88 11.97
C GLU A 217 -6.25 22.25 11.11
N TYR A 218 -6.20 20.92 10.95
CA TYR A 218 -7.09 20.11 10.16
C TYR A 218 -7.70 19.00 11.03
N PRO A 219 -8.80 19.28 11.77
CA PRO A 219 -9.37 18.31 12.71
C PRO A 219 -9.85 17.00 12.09
N ASP A 220 -10.14 17.00 10.78
CA ASP A 220 -10.58 15.85 10.00
C ASP A 220 -9.58 15.49 8.87
N PHE A 221 -8.29 15.55 9.19
CA PHE A 221 -7.21 15.29 8.22
C PHE A 221 -7.29 13.85 7.67
N LEU A 222 -7.47 13.71 6.36
CA LEU A 222 -7.64 12.41 5.67
C LEU A 222 -8.70 11.52 6.35
N SER A 223 -9.83 12.12 6.75
CA SER A 223 -10.93 11.45 7.47
C SER A 223 -10.49 10.76 8.76
N THR A 224 -9.44 11.28 9.40
CA THR A 224 -8.92 10.86 10.69
C THR A 224 -8.90 12.04 11.65
N ASN A 225 -8.70 11.79 12.94
CA ASN A 225 -8.72 12.86 13.95
C ASN A 225 -7.75 12.55 15.10
N SER A 226 -7.64 13.46 16.06
CA SER A 226 -6.73 13.29 17.21
C SER A 226 -7.02 12.07 18.10
N SER A 227 -8.22 11.47 18.02
CA SER A 227 -8.57 10.22 18.73
C SER A 227 -8.09 8.98 17.98
N TYR A 228 -7.97 9.08 16.65
CA TYR A 228 -7.44 8.06 15.75
C TYR A 228 -6.38 8.69 14.86
N PRO A 229 -5.21 9.06 15.40
CA PRO A 229 -4.18 9.72 14.62
C PRO A 229 -3.48 8.72 13.69
N LEU A 230 -3.16 9.16 12.48
CA LEU A 230 -2.37 8.39 11.53
C LEU A 230 -0.93 8.19 12.03
N PRO A 231 -0.37 6.98 11.94
CA PRO A 231 1.01 6.72 12.33
C PRO A 231 1.98 7.19 11.22
N PHE A 232 2.42 8.43 11.30
CA PHE A 232 3.39 9.00 10.37
C PHE A 232 4.82 8.54 10.64
N ASP A 233 5.56 8.26 9.57
CA ASP A 233 7.01 8.04 9.59
C ASP A 233 7.74 9.19 10.31
N GLN A 234 8.75 8.84 11.12
CA GLN A 234 9.59 9.81 11.82
C GLN A 234 11.08 9.71 11.40
N ASP A 235 11.43 8.78 10.52
CA ASP A 235 12.83 8.47 10.20
C ASP A 235 13.33 9.15 8.91
N VAL A 236 12.42 9.69 8.09
CA VAL A 236 12.76 10.33 6.81
C VAL A 236 13.00 11.84 6.99
N ASP A 237 14.24 12.29 6.82
CA ASP A 237 14.54 13.73 6.77
C ASP A 237 14.52 14.28 5.33
N GLU A 238 14.70 15.60 5.19
CA GLU A 238 14.79 16.30 3.90
C GLU A 238 15.95 15.77 3.04
N ASN A 239 17.02 15.28 3.67
CA ASN A 239 18.16 14.73 2.95
C ASN A 239 17.84 13.36 2.34
N LYS A 240 17.11 12.51 3.06
CA LYS A 240 16.66 11.20 2.58
C LYS A 240 15.58 11.35 1.52
N ILE A 241 14.60 12.24 1.71
CA ILE A 241 13.52 12.45 0.74
C ILE A 241 14.01 13.03 -0.58
N SER A 242 15.01 13.91 -0.56
CA SER A 242 15.57 14.44 -1.81
C SER A 242 16.41 13.39 -2.56
N ARG A 243 16.93 12.35 -1.89
CA ARG A 243 17.92 11.42 -2.45
C ARG A 243 17.45 9.99 -2.66
N TRP A 244 16.25 9.62 -2.21
CA TRP A 244 15.79 8.22 -2.28
C TRP A 244 15.71 7.69 -3.73
N CYS A 245 15.38 8.54 -4.71
CA CYS A 245 15.38 8.15 -6.12
C CYS A 245 16.80 8.16 -6.70
N PRO A 246 17.35 7.03 -7.16
CA PRO A 246 18.64 6.98 -7.87
C PRO A 246 18.66 7.85 -9.12
N TRP A 247 19.81 8.44 -9.45
CA TRP A 247 19.94 9.33 -10.61
C TRP A 247 19.56 8.67 -11.93
N ASP A 248 19.97 7.41 -12.15
CA ASP A 248 19.67 6.64 -13.35
C ASP A 248 18.18 6.33 -13.53
N LEU A 249 17.42 6.37 -12.43
CA LEU A 249 15.97 6.15 -12.39
C LEU A 249 15.18 7.45 -12.46
N GLN A 250 15.79 8.62 -12.37
CA GLN A 250 15.07 9.87 -12.56
C GLN A 250 14.61 10.05 -14.02
N GLN A 251 13.43 10.65 -14.22
CA GLN A 251 12.90 10.95 -15.54
C GLN A 251 13.77 11.97 -16.28
N ASN A 252 14.22 13.01 -15.57
CA ASN A 252 15.10 14.05 -16.11
C ASN A 252 16.37 14.16 -15.25
N PRO A 253 17.31 13.21 -15.35
CA PRO A 253 18.52 13.25 -14.55
C PRO A 253 19.44 14.39 -15.04
N PRO A 254 20.18 15.06 -14.15
CA PRO A 254 21.12 16.11 -14.53
C PRO A 254 22.26 15.53 -15.36
N GLU A 255 23.00 16.36 -16.08
CA GLU A 255 24.18 15.88 -16.81
C GLU A 255 25.19 15.21 -15.85
N LYS A 256 25.77 14.08 -16.30
CA LYS A 256 26.70 13.29 -15.50
C LYS A 256 28.00 14.08 -15.27
N PRO A 257 28.50 14.23 -14.03
CA PRO A 257 29.82 14.78 -13.78
C PRO A 257 30.94 13.87 -14.28
N GLY A 258 32.10 14.43 -14.62
CA GLY A 258 33.32 13.64 -14.94
C GLY A 258 33.10 12.63 -16.07
N ASP A 259 33.84 11.51 -16.07
CA ASP A 259 33.89 10.44 -17.10
C ASP A 259 32.55 9.68 -17.35
N GLY A 260 31.40 10.35 -17.27
CA GLY A 260 30.09 9.78 -17.59
C GLY A 260 29.51 8.88 -16.49
N VAL A 261 29.93 9.08 -15.23
CA VAL A 261 29.49 8.30 -14.06
C VAL A 261 28.99 9.26 -12.99
N TYR A 262 27.81 8.99 -12.40
CA TYR A 262 27.39 9.67 -11.16
C TYR A 262 28.20 9.11 -10.00
N PRO A 263 29.04 9.91 -9.30
CA PRO A 263 29.61 9.47 -8.04
C PRO A 263 28.49 9.17 -7.01
N TYR A 264 28.78 8.38 -5.98
CA TYR A 264 27.83 8.21 -4.87
C TYR A 264 28.64 8.12 -3.56
N PRO A 265 28.24 8.84 -2.49
CA PRO A 265 27.16 9.83 -2.41
C PRO A 265 27.54 11.19 -3.03
N ASP A 266 26.68 11.73 -3.90
CA ASP A 266 26.88 12.98 -4.66
C ASP A 266 26.39 14.22 -3.90
N ASP A 267 27.18 14.71 -2.95
CA ASP A 267 26.71 15.78 -2.05
C ASP A 267 26.64 17.18 -2.68
N ASN A 268 27.15 17.36 -3.91
CA ASN A 268 27.34 18.69 -4.52
C ASN A 268 26.42 19.00 -5.71
N ILE A 269 25.57 18.06 -6.16
CA ILE A 269 24.64 18.29 -7.28
C ILE A 269 23.25 18.55 -6.73
N LYS A 270 22.72 19.76 -6.96
CA LYS A 270 21.36 20.10 -6.55
C LYS A 270 20.36 19.24 -7.33
N ARG A 271 19.51 18.53 -6.59
CA ARG A 271 18.41 17.73 -7.16
C ARG A 271 17.24 18.65 -7.52
N PRO A 272 16.56 18.40 -8.66
CA PRO A 272 15.29 19.05 -8.95
C PRO A 272 14.27 18.66 -7.88
N GLN A 273 13.45 19.62 -7.45
CA GLN A 273 12.42 19.41 -6.42
C GLN A 273 11.35 18.41 -6.88
N PHE A 274 10.99 18.45 -8.16
CA PHE A 274 10.08 17.49 -8.78
C PHE A 274 10.78 16.76 -9.93
N ASN A 275 10.99 15.46 -9.77
CA ASN A 275 11.50 14.59 -10.82
C ASN A 275 10.95 13.18 -10.62
N PRO A 276 10.00 12.75 -11.47
CA PRO A 276 9.45 11.41 -11.36
C PRO A 276 10.53 10.33 -11.42
N CYS A 277 10.31 9.24 -10.69
CA CYS A 277 11.27 8.16 -10.51
C CYS A 277 10.75 6.88 -11.16
N TYR A 278 11.45 6.39 -12.18
CA TYR A 278 11.22 5.05 -12.73
C TYR A 278 11.47 3.99 -11.68
N SER A 279 10.63 2.96 -11.65
CA SER A 279 11.01 1.70 -11.02
C SER A 279 12.12 1.02 -11.82
N ALA A 280 12.80 0.05 -11.20
CA ALA A 280 13.80 -0.75 -11.88
C ALA A 280 13.20 -1.47 -13.12
N CYS A 281 11.99 -2.03 -12.98
CA CYS A 281 11.28 -2.68 -14.10
C CYS A 281 10.98 -1.69 -15.22
N ALA A 282 10.36 -0.54 -14.89
CA ALA A 282 10.00 0.48 -15.87
C ALA A 282 11.22 1.03 -16.63
N LYS A 283 12.39 1.08 -15.99
CA LYS A 283 13.63 1.55 -16.62
C LYS A 283 14.30 0.49 -17.48
N ASN A 284 14.48 -0.71 -16.94
CA ASN A 284 15.41 -1.69 -17.50
C ASN A 284 14.71 -2.83 -18.25
N ASN A 285 13.43 -3.06 -17.97
CA ASN A 285 12.63 -4.17 -18.51
C ASN A 285 13.30 -5.54 -18.37
N ARG A 286 14.04 -5.75 -17.27
CA ARG A 286 14.74 -7.01 -16.99
C ARG A 286 13.82 -7.99 -16.27
N PRO A 287 13.90 -9.30 -16.55
CA PRO A 287 13.05 -10.29 -15.89
C PRO A 287 13.12 -10.26 -14.36
N GLU A 288 14.31 -10.04 -13.80
CA GLU A 288 14.54 -9.93 -12.35
C GLU A 288 13.95 -8.67 -11.73
N ASP A 289 13.91 -7.56 -12.48
CA ASP A 289 13.34 -6.29 -12.00
C ASP A 289 11.81 -6.31 -12.11
N CYS A 290 11.28 -6.99 -13.13
CA CYS A 290 9.85 -7.10 -13.42
C CYS A 290 9.19 -8.34 -12.81
N CYS A 291 9.96 -9.21 -12.15
CA CYS A 291 9.48 -10.47 -11.58
C CYS A 291 8.76 -11.36 -12.60
N THR A 292 9.40 -11.62 -13.74
CA THR A 292 8.84 -12.46 -14.82
C THR A 292 9.76 -13.62 -15.18
N GLY A 293 9.22 -14.63 -15.89
CA GLY A 293 9.99 -15.80 -16.30
C GLY A 293 10.48 -16.58 -15.09
N GLU A 294 11.80 -16.78 -14.96
CA GLU A 294 12.39 -17.50 -13.81
C GLU A 294 12.23 -16.75 -12.47
N TYR A 295 11.87 -15.46 -12.53
CA TYR A 295 11.65 -14.59 -11.37
C TYR A 295 10.15 -14.39 -11.06
N ASP A 296 9.26 -15.24 -11.55
CA ASP A 296 7.80 -15.12 -11.40
C ASP A 296 7.24 -15.60 -10.05
N SER A 297 8.10 -15.71 -9.02
CA SER A 297 7.69 -16.09 -7.67
C SER A 297 8.35 -15.20 -6.61
N ALA A 298 7.68 -15.05 -5.47
CA ALA A 298 8.26 -14.36 -4.31
C ALA A 298 9.58 -14.99 -3.81
N SER A 299 9.83 -16.26 -4.13
CA SER A 299 11.07 -16.94 -3.76
C SER A 299 12.24 -16.63 -4.71
N SER A 300 11.94 -16.34 -5.98
CA SER A 300 12.94 -16.09 -7.02
C SER A 300 13.15 -14.61 -7.31
N CYS A 301 12.11 -13.76 -7.21
CA CYS A 301 12.26 -12.32 -7.37
C CYS A 301 12.73 -11.65 -6.08
N GLN A 302 13.78 -10.84 -6.16
CA GLN A 302 14.34 -10.14 -5.00
C GLN A 302 14.10 -8.62 -5.11
N PRO A 303 13.91 -7.92 -3.99
CA PRO A 303 13.71 -6.47 -4.01
C PRO A 303 14.98 -5.76 -4.52
N SER A 304 14.79 -4.92 -5.54
CA SER A 304 15.84 -4.08 -6.12
C SER A 304 16.29 -2.97 -5.15
N GLN A 305 17.35 -2.24 -5.51
CA GLN A 305 17.75 -1.05 -4.74
C GLN A 305 16.64 0.01 -4.72
N TYR A 306 15.93 0.20 -5.84
CA TYR A 306 14.76 1.06 -5.92
C TYR A 306 13.70 0.64 -4.91
N SER A 307 13.37 -0.65 -4.87
CA SER A 307 12.33 -1.19 -3.99
C SER A 307 12.65 -0.95 -2.51
N LYS A 308 13.91 -1.16 -2.12
CA LYS A 308 14.40 -0.86 -0.78
C LYS A 308 14.32 0.63 -0.45
N ASN A 309 14.65 1.50 -1.41
CA ASN A 309 14.57 2.95 -1.23
C ASN A 309 13.12 3.41 -1.08
N VAL A 310 12.19 2.89 -1.88
CA VAL A 310 10.75 3.14 -1.76
C VAL A 310 10.27 2.78 -0.36
N LYS A 311 10.56 1.57 0.15
CA LYS A 311 10.15 1.19 1.50
C LYS A 311 10.73 2.06 2.61
N SER A 312 11.85 2.71 2.34
CA SER A 312 12.46 3.64 3.28
C SER A 312 11.76 5.00 3.35
N VAL A 313 10.95 5.38 2.35
CA VAL A 313 10.23 6.66 2.27
C VAL A 313 8.70 6.52 2.25
N CYS A 314 8.17 5.42 1.73
CA CYS A 314 6.76 5.06 1.73
C CYS A 314 6.58 3.61 2.23
N PRO A 315 6.64 3.39 3.56
CA PRO A 315 6.65 2.05 4.14
C PRO A 315 5.40 1.20 3.84
N ASP A 316 4.24 1.84 3.73
CA ASP A 316 2.95 1.17 3.44
C ASP A 316 2.69 0.93 1.94
N ALA A 317 3.55 1.43 1.03
CA ALA A 317 3.34 1.32 -0.42
C ALA A 317 4.05 0.10 -1.02
N TYR A 318 3.50 -0.48 -2.09
CA TYR A 318 4.16 -1.53 -2.88
C TYR A 318 5.41 -0.98 -3.55
N SER A 319 6.53 -1.68 -3.39
CA SER A 319 7.82 -1.29 -3.96
C SER A 319 8.29 -2.16 -5.13
N TYR A 320 7.69 -3.34 -5.29
CA TYR A 320 7.86 -4.30 -6.40
C TYR A 320 6.72 -5.33 -6.38
N ALA A 321 6.67 -6.22 -7.39
CA ALA A 321 5.51 -7.11 -7.62
C ALA A 321 5.16 -8.06 -6.46
N PHE A 322 6.14 -8.53 -5.67
CA PHE A 322 5.94 -9.49 -4.57
C PHE A 322 6.07 -8.86 -3.17
N ASP A 323 5.64 -7.60 -3.03
CA ASP A 323 5.67 -6.84 -1.78
C ASP A 323 4.35 -6.86 -1.01
N ASP A 324 3.57 -7.92 -1.13
CA ASP A 324 2.19 -7.99 -0.66
C ASP A 324 2.05 -7.89 0.86
N GLN A 325 2.85 -8.67 1.60
CA GLN A 325 2.70 -8.81 3.06
C GLN A 325 2.95 -7.53 3.86
N THR A 326 3.48 -6.48 3.21
CA THR A 326 3.78 -5.20 3.83
C THR A 326 3.17 -4.01 3.11
N SER A 327 2.26 -4.25 2.14
CA SER A 327 1.74 -3.18 1.28
C SER A 327 0.24 -3.30 0.95
N THR A 328 -0.38 -4.48 1.13
CA THR A 328 -1.81 -4.64 0.87
C THR A 328 -2.66 -4.30 2.09
N PHE A 329 -3.68 -3.46 1.88
CA PHE A 329 -4.75 -3.24 2.86
C PHE A 329 -5.95 -4.12 2.52
N ILE A 330 -6.53 -4.75 3.55
CA ILE A 330 -7.67 -5.67 3.42
C ILE A 330 -8.74 -5.24 4.43
N ILE A 331 -9.94 -4.97 3.94
CA ILE A 331 -11.11 -4.60 4.74
C ILE A 331 -12.35 -5.34 4.24
N PRO A 332 -13.45 -5.39 5.00
CA PRO A 332 -14.74 -5.86 4.46
C PRO A 332 -15.17 -5.10 3.21
N SER A 333 -15.72 -5.82 2.24
CA SER A 333 -16.31 -5.20 1.04
C SER A 333 -17.46 -4.24 1.37
N GLY A 334 -17.70 -3.31 0.45
CA GLY A 334 -18.79 -2.33 0.53
C GLY A 334 -18.35 -0.94 0.97
N ALA A 335 -17.06 -0.62 0.86
CA ALA A 335 -16.52 0.71 1.09
C ALA A 335 -16.36 1.47 -0.23
N GLY A 336 -16.57 2.79 -0.17
CA GLY A 336 -16.03 3.72 -1.15
C GLY A 336 -14.63 4.19 -0.77
N PHE A 337 -14.01 4.94 -1.67
CA PHE A 337 -12.69 5.52 -1.45
C PHE A 337 -12.58 6.92 -2.02
N GLU A 338 -11.67 7.67 -1.42
CA GLU A 338 -11.16 8.93 -1.95
C GLU A 338 -9.65 8.78 -2.20
N VAL A 339 -9.18 9.24 -3.36
CA VAL A 339 -7.76 9.36 -3.67
C VAL A 339 -7.37 10.83 -3.56
N VAL A 340 -6.49 11.15 -2.60
CA VAL A 340 -6.03 12.51 -2.33
C VAL A 340 -4.61 12.68 -2.85
N PHE A 341 -4.42 13.51 -3.87
CA PHE A 341 -3.09 13.88 -4.37
C PHE A 341 -2.47 14.98 -3.52
N CYS A 342 -1.18 14.88 -3.26
CA CYS A 342 -0.45 15.74 -2.33
C CYS A 342 -1.14 15.84 -0.97
N PRO A 343 -1.31 14.70 -0.25
CA PRO A 343 -2.08 14.64 0.98
C PRO A 343 -1.52 15.51 2.13
N GLY A 344 -0.33 16.08 1.97
CA GLY A 344 0.41 16.78 3.02
C GLY A 344 1.06 15.81 4.00
N ALA A 345 1.43 16.32 5.16
CA ALA A 345 2.07 15.57 6.24
C ALA A 345 3.25 14.69 5.74
N ARG A 346 3.25 13.40 6.10
CA ARG A 346 4.34 12.45 5.88
C ARG A 346 3.74 11.10 5.48
N SER A 347 4.56 10.18 4.98
CA SER A 347 4.12 8.80 4.69
C SER A 347 3.67 8.07 5.96
N THR A 348 2.70 7.17 5.82
CA THR A 348 2.23 6.34 6.93
C THR A 348 3.08 5.08 7.13
N THR A 349 2.95 4.48 8.32
CA THR A 349 3.62 3.24 8.74
C THR A 349 2.62 2.19 9.26
N ILE A 350 1.36 2.29 8.86
CA ILE A 350 0.20 1.56 9.41
C ILE A 350 0.45 0.05 9.45
N LEU A 351 0.91 -0.53 8.34
CA LEU A 351 1.04 -1.99 8.22
C LEU A 351 2.14 -2.54 9.14
N SER A 352 3.16 -1.72 9.45
CA SER A 352 4.22 -2.08 10.39
C SER A 352 3.83 -1.83 11.85
N THR A 353 3.06 -0.78 12.14
CA THR A 353 2.72 -0.39 13.51
C THR A 353 1.48 -1.07 14.06
N SER A 354 0.57 -1.49 13.17
CA SER A 354 -0.78 -1.98 13.51
C SER A 354 -1.10 -3.34 12.87
N ARG A 355 -0.07 -4.17 12.65
CA ARG A 355 -0.21 -5.46 11.96
C ARG A 355 -1.25 -6.39 12.60
N GLU A 356 -1.28 -6.47 13.92
CA GLU A 356 -2.23 -7.34 14.64
C GLU A 356 -3.68 -6.87 14.43
N GLU A 357 -3.91 -5.56 14.50
CA GLU A 357 -5.22 -4.96 14.25
C GLU A 357 -5.66 -5.17 12.79
N MET A 358 -4.74 -5.02 11.84
CA MET A 358 -5.03 -5.26 10.42
C MET A 358 -5.35 -6.73 10.14
N LEU A 359 -4.68 -7.66 10.80
CA LEU A 359 -5.02 -9.09 10.71
C LEU A 359 -6.40 -9.38 11.30
N GLN A 360 -6.77 -8.76 12.42
CA GLN A 360 -8.12 -8.88 12.98
C GLN A 360 -9.16 -8.29 12.03
N LEU A 361 -8.90 -7.12 11.47
CA LEU A 361 -9.78 -6.45 10.52
C LEU A 361 -10.01 -7.32 9.27
N ALA A 362 -8.94 -7.90 8.72
CA ALA A 362 -9.04 -8.80 7.57
C ALA A 362 -9.80 -10.10 7.89
N GLN A 363 -9.71 -10.64 9.10
CA GLN A 363 -10.34 -11.92 9.45
C GLN A 363 -11.79 -11.78 9.95
N GLN A 364 -12.09 -10.69 10.65
CA GLN A 364 -13.34 -10.51 11.41
C GLN A 364 -14.17 -9.33 10.91
N GLY A 365 -13.58 -8.48 10.08
CA GLY A 365 -14.18 -7.23 9.62
C GLY A 365 -14.31 -6.13 10.67
N LYS A 366 -13.76 -6.35 11.87
CA LYS A 366 -13.77 -5.41 13.01
C LYS A 366 -12.50 -5.56 13.85
N VAL A 367 -12.20 -4.53 14.64
CA VAL A 367 -11.09 -4.55 15.60
C VAL A 367 -11.64 -4.42 17.02
N ASP A 368 -11.27 -5.34 17.92
CA ASP A 368 -11.61 -5.21 19.34
C ASP A 368 -10.67 -4.18 20.00
N LYS A 369 -11.22 -3.00 20.26
CA LYS A 369 -10.49 -1.87 20.86
C LYS A 369 -9.92 -2.20 22.25
N GLN A 370 -10.59 -3.05 23.02
CA GLN A 370 -10.23 -3.36 24.41
C GLN A 370 -9.11 -4.42 24.46
N ALA A 371 -9.17 -5.42 23.58
CA ALA A 371 -8.09 -6.37 23.38
C ALA A 371 -6.82 -5.68 22.84
N THR A 372 -6.98 -4.77 21.88
CA THR A 372 -5.87 -4.04 21.25
C THR A 372 -5.13 -3.13 22.24
N MET A 373 -5.85 -2.36 23.06
CA MET A 373 -5.22 -1.54 24.11
C MET A 373 -4.45 -2.40 25.11
N SER A 374 -4.96 -3.58 25.45
CA SER A 374 -4.31 -4.52 26.38
C SER A 374 -3.01 -5.10 25.79
N LEU A 375 -2.98 -5.43 24.50
CA LEU A 375 -1.79 -5.89 23.78
C LEU A 375 -0.72 -4.79 23.69
N LYS A 376 -1.10 -3.56 23.33
CA LYS A 376 -0.20 -2.40 23.31
C LYS A 376 0.39 -2.10 24.69
N TRP A 377 -0.42 -2.20 25.74
CA TRP A 377 0.05 -2.08 27.13
C TRP A 377 1.02 -3.20 27.52
N ALA A 378 0.76 -4.45 27.14
CA ALA A 378 1.65 -5.57 27.40
C ALA A 378 3.01 -5.41 26.69
N ARG A 379 3.02 -4.95 25.44
CA ARG A 379 4.24 -4.71 24.65
C ARG A 379 5.10 -3.59 25.25
N ASN A 380 4.48 -2.45 25.59
CA ASN A 380 5.17 -1.32 26.22
C ASN A 380 5.57 -1.60 27.67
N GLY A 381 4.78 -2.39 28.40
CA GLY A 381 5.10 -2.85 29.76
C GLY A 381 6.25 -3.87 29.79
N GLY A 382 6.37 -4.74 28.78
CA GLY A 382 7.47 -5.70 28.63
C GLY A 382 8.81 -5.02 28.31
N LEU A 383 8.80 -4.00 27.45
CA LEU A 383 9.98 -3.17 27.15
C LEU A 383 10.50 -2.42 28.39
N ARG A 384 9.60 -1.91 29.24
CA ARG A 384 10.00 -1.28 30.53
C ARG A 384 10.59 -2.27 31.54
N ARG A 385 10.14 -3.52 31.54
CA ARG A 385 10.70 -4.56 32.43
C ARG A 385 12.09 -5.03 31.98
N ASN A 386 12.34 -5.14 30.68
CA ASN A 386 13.66 -5.54 30.16
C ASN A 386 14.71 -4.43 30.33
N ALA A 387 14.32 -3.15 30.28
CA ALA A 387 15.23 -2.04 30.61
C ALA A 387 15.63 -2.01 32.11
N ALA A 388 14.79 -2.53 33.00
CA ALA A 388 15.07 -2.61 34.44
C ALA A 388 15.91 -3.83 34.85
N LEU A 389 16.04 -4.84 33.99
CA LEU A 389 16.81 -6.07 34.23
C LEU A 389 18.24 -6.01 33.67
N GLY A 390 18.61 -4.96 32.94
CA GLY A 390 19.96 -4.73 32.41
C GLY A 390 20.87 -3.87 33.29
N VAL A 391 20.44 -3.52 34.50
CA VAL A 391 21.21 -2.74 35.48
C VAL A 391 21.17 -3.46 36.83
N LEU A 392 21.84 -4.61 36.93
CA LEU A 392 22.28 -5.20 38.19
C LEU A 392 23.60 -5.93 38.00
#